data_AF-A0A194PYV3-F1
#
_entry.id   AF-A0A194PYV3-F1
#
_cell.length_a   1.000
_cell.length_b   1.000
_cell.length_c   1.000
_cell.angle_alpha   90.00
_cell.angle_beta   90.00
_cell.angle_gamma   90.00
#
_symmetry.space_group_name_H-M   'P 1'
#
loop_
_entity.id
_entity.type
_entity.pdbx_description
1 polymer ?
#
loop_
_entity_poly.entity_id
_entity_poly.type
_entity_poly.pdbx_seq_one_letter_code
_entity_poly.pdbx_strand_id
1 'polypeptide(L)'
;MLQSVKRAWRLDSGHQHLHDCLLRFHVWLDAARPSLNQHVAAVLDSETQQMMQGRSAVQMAEQFMSGAAQRSQAAALWGARALARLLPHRTHHALAHVTAMHYPDLTIEGCVEVLDSLREGDFGPCESEIEQYISACHTRFPYALAFKPPGAAQPEEDVPLQPKELAN
;
A
#
# COMPACT_ATOMS: atom_id res chain seq x y z
N MET A 1 18.66 5.24 -10.50
CA MET A 1 17.60 5.31 -9.47
C MET A 1 17.40 6.71 -8.89
N LEU A 2 18.44 7.37 -8.35
CA LEU A 2 18.32 8.71 -7.73
C LEU A 2 17.66 9.77 -8.63
N GLN A 3 18.00 9.86 -9.91
CA GLN A 3 17.40 10.85 -10.81
C GLN A 3 15.88 10.68 -10.96
N SER A 4 15.38 9.44 -10.98
CA SER A 4 13.94 9.15 -11.03
C SER A 4 13.25 9.58 -9.74
N VAL A 5 13.87 9.27 -8.58
CA VAL A 5 13.39 9.70 -7.26
C VAL A 5 13.32 11.23 -7.16
N LYS A 6 14.37 11.93 -7.59
CA LYS A 6 14.39 13.41 -7.60
C LYS A 6 13.29 14.00 -8.50
N ARG A 7 13.05 13.40 -9.65
CA ARG A 7 11.98 13.84 -10.57
C ARG A 7 10.61 13.67 -9.93
N ALA A 8 10.34 12.49 -9.36
CA ALA A 8 9.09 12.22 -8.65
C ALA A 8 8.91 13.15 -7.44
N TRP A 9 9.97 13.40 -6.66
CA TRP A 9 9.95 14.32 -5.52
C TRP A 9 9.56 15.75 -5.89
N ARG A 10 9.99 16.24 -7.06
CA ARG A 10 9.59 17.57 -7.56
C ARG A 10 8.16 17.63 -8.05
N LEU A 11 7.54 16.50 -8.39
CA LEU A 11 6.15 16.44 -8.81
C LEU A 11 5.21 16.37 -7.60
N ASP A 12 5.48 15.43 -6.70
CA ASP A 12 4.75 15.26 -5.46
C ASP A 12 5.62 14.55 -4.41
N SER A 13 6.17 15.33 -3.46
CA SER A 13 6.98 14.80 -2.37
C SER A 13 6.18 14.02 -1.32
N GLY A 14 4.84 14.18 -1.31
CA GLY A 14 3.94 13.50 -0.40
C GLY A 14 3.46 12.13 -0.90
N HIS A 15 3.79 11.76 -2.14
CA HIS A 15 3.27 10.55 -2.77
C HIS A 15 3.75 9.27 -2.07
N GLN A 16 2.83 8.38 -1.72
CA GLN A 16 3.11 7.15 -0.96
C GLN A 16 4.06 6.17 -1.67
N HIS A 17 3.95 6.00 -3.00
CA HIS A 17 4.88 5.16 -3.76
C HIS A 17 6.29 5.75 -3.75
N LEU A 18 6.41 7.08 -3.77
CA LEU A 18 7.70 7.75 -3.71
C LEU A 18 8.35 7.52 -2.34
N HIS A 19 7.55 7.56 -1.27
CA HIS A 19 8.03 7.25 0.07
C HIS A 19 8.64 5.83 0.13
N ASP A 20 7.95 4.81 -0.38
CA ASP A 20 8.51 3.46 -0.46
C ASP A 20 9.78 3.38 -1.33
N CYS A 21 9.82 4.06 -2.47
CA CYS A 21 11.02 4.14 -3.31
C CYS A 21 12.21 4.77 -2.57
N LEU A 22 11.96 5.83 -1.78
CA LEU A 22 12.96 6.50 -0.96
C LEU A 22 13.51 5.57 0.11
N LEU A 23 12.64 4.82 0.80
CA LEU A 23 13.06 3.86 1.82
C LEU A 23 13.92 2.74 1.22
N ARG A 24 13.50 2.15 0.10
CA ARG A 24 14.30 1.12 -0.60
C ARG A 24 15.65 1.67 -1.04
N PHE A 25 15.66 2.90 -1.57
CA PHE A 25 16.91 3.55 -1.96
C PHE A 25 17.82 3.81 -0.76
N HIS A 26 17.27 4.24 0.37
CA HIS A 26 18.03 4.49 1.60
C HIS A 26 18.70 3.21 2.12
N VAL A 27 17.93 2.11 2.22
CA VAL A 27 18.47 0.81 2.66
C VAL A 27 19.60 0.35 1.74
N TRP A 28 19.39 0.47 0.43
CA TRP A 28 20.44 0.13 -0.54
C TRP A 28 21.65 1.05 -0.39
N LEU A 29 21.45 2.35 -0.20
CA LEU A 29 22.52 3.33 -0.07
C LEU A 29 23.38 3.04 1.16
N ASP A 30 22.76 2.71 2.30
CA ASP A 30 23.46 2.35 3.53
C ASP A 30 24.32 1.09 3.33
N ALA A 31 23.77 0.06 2.67
CA ALA A 31 24.50 -1.18 2.39
C ALA A 31 25.64 -0.99 1.38
N ALA A 32 25.42 -0.19 0.34
CA ALA A 32 26.42 0.09 -0.69
C ALA A 32 27.52 1.04 -0.19
N ARG A 33 27.23 1.84 0.85
CA ARG A 33 28.08 2.94 1.33
C ARG A 33 29.56 2.59 1.47
N PRO A 34 29.97 1.46 2.09
CA PRO A 34 31.39 1.15 2.31
C PRO A 34 32.16 0.90 1.00
N SER A 35 31.45 0.57 -0.09
CA SER A 35 32.03 0.24 -1.40
C SER A 35 32.03 1.41 -2.39
N LEU A 36 31.37 2.53 -2.06
CA LEU A 36 31.25 3.67 -2.96
C LEU A 36 32.53 4.51 -2.97
N ASN A 37 32.88 5.02 -4.16
CA ASN A 37 33.91 6.05 -4.28
C ASN A 37 33.51 7.28 -3.44
N GLN A 38 34.47 7.87 -2.73
CA GLN A 38 34.24 9.01 -1.84
C GLN A 38 33.53 10.19 -2.52
N HIS A 39 33.87 10.50 -3.78
CA HIS A 39 33.22 11.59 -4.52
C HIS A 39 31.76 11.25 -4.87
N VAL A 40 31.49 9.99 -5.20
CA VAL A 40 30.11 9.52 -5.46
C VAL A 40 29.30 9.58 -4.17
N ALA A 41 29.87 9.14 -3.03
CA ALA A 41 29.22 9.22 -1.73
C ALA A 41 28.89 10.68 -1.35
N ALA A 42 29.82 11.62 -1.55
CA ALA A 42 29.59 13.04 -1.26
C ALA A 42 28.47 13.65 -2.12
N VAL A 43 28.40 13.32 -3.41
CA VAL A 43 27.30 13.74 -4.29
C VAL A 43 25.99 13.14 -3.81
N LEU A 44 25.97 11.85 -3.46
CA LEU A 44 24.76 11.20 -2.96
C LEU A 44 24.26 11.85 -1.69
N ASP A 45 25.13 12.15 -0.72
CA ASP A 45 24.75 12.87 0.52
C ASP A 45 24.12 14.22 0.22
N SER A 46 24.78 15.02 -0.61
CA SER A 46 24.28 16.35 -0.97
C SER A 46 22.92 16.27 -1.67
N GLU A 47 22.73 15.28 -2.54
CA GLU A 47 21.54 15.14 -3.36
C GLU A 47 20.36 14.49 -2.62
N THR A 48 20.62 13.71 -1.57
CA THR A 48 19.58 13.08 -0.76
C THR A 48 19.20 13.87 0.49
N GLN A 49 20.00 14.86 0.89
CA GLN A 49 19.83 15.60 2.14
C GLN A 49 18.42 16.16 2.34
N GLN A 50 17.82 16.77 1.30
CA GLN A 50 16.48 17.36 1.41
C GLN A 50 15.39 16.29 1.64
N MET A 51 15.56 15.09 1.07
CA MET A 51 14.59 13.99 1.11
C MET A 51 14.72 13.18 2.40
N MET A 52 15.96 12.87 2.81
CA MET A 52 16.26 12.00 3.94
C MET A 52 16.43 12.78 5.25
N GLN A 53 16.99 14.00 5.20
CA GLN A 53 17.20 14.89 6.35
C GLN A 53 17.97 14.20 7.50
N GLY A 54 18.92 13.34 7.16
CA GLY A 54 19.70 12.57 8.13
C GLY A 54 18.91 11.50 8.91
N ARG A 55 17.63 11.27 8.58
CA ARG A 55 16.82 10.21 9.20
C ARG A 55 17.18 8.86 8.59
N SER A 56 17.21 7.82 9.40
CA SER A 56 17.32 6.45 8.89
C SER A 56 16.05 6.03 8.15
N ALA A 57 16.15 4.99 7.31
CA ALA A 57 14.99 4.39 6.65
C ALA A 57 13.91 3.97 7.68
N VAL A 58 14.31 3.44 8.83
CA VAL A 58 13.40 3.05 9.92
C VAL A 58 12.64 4.27 10.47
N GLN A 59 13.36 5.35 10.81
CA GLN A 59 12.75 6.58 11.32
C GLN A 59 11.77 7.19 10.30
N MET A 60 12.13 7.18 9.01
CA MET A 60 11.26 7.66 7.93
C MET A 60 9.97 6.82 7.84
N ALA A 61 10.08 5.50 7.92
CA ALA A 61 8.93 4.59 7.87
C ALA A 61 8.00 4.78 9.08
N GLU A 62 8.56 4.86 10.29
CA GLU A 62 7.78 5.09 11.51
C GLU A 62 7.07 6.46 11.50
N GLN A 63 7.74 7.50 11.00
CA GLN A 63 7.15 8.82 10.84
C GLN A 63 5.99 8.80 9.84
N PHE A 64 6.15 8.08 8.73
CA PHE A 64 5.10 7.94 7.72
C PHE A 64 3.89 7.18 8.27
N MET A 65 4.13 6.10 9.01
CA MET A 65 3.10 5.32 9.72
C MET A 65 2.33 6.17 10.74
N SER A 66 3.02 7.05 11.46
CA SER A 66 2.42 7.92 12.47
C SER A 66 1.72 9.16 11.88
N GLY A 67 1.78 9.36 10.56
CA GLY A 67 1.31 10.59 9.91
C GLY A 67 0.45 10.33 8.68
N ALA A 68 1.08 10.19 7.51
CA ALA A 68 0.37 10.03 6.24
C ALA A 68 -0.48 8.76 6.21
N ALA A 69 0.04 7.64 6.73
CA ALA A 69 -0.64 6.35 6.75
C ALA A 69 -1.91 6.31 7.61
N GLN A 70 -2.14 7.31 8.48
CA GLN A 70 -3.37 7.40 9.27
C GLN A 70 -4.54 8.04 8.51
N ARG A 71 -4.28 8.68 7.37
CA ARG A 71 -5.23 9.57 6.70
C ARG A 71 -5.74 9.06 5.37
N SER A 72 -5.11 8.03 4.81
CA SER A 72 -5.44 7.48 3.49
C SER A 72 -5.22 5.97 3.46
N GLN A 73 -6.12 5.24 2.81
CA GLN A 73 -6.01 3.80 2.58
C GLN A 73 -4.74 3.48 1.81
N ALA A 74 -4.48 4.21 0.73
CA ALA A 74 -3.32 3.95 -0.09
C ALA A 74 -2.03 4.27 0.69
N ALA A 75 -2.02 5.31 1.54
CA ALA A 75 -0.87 5.62 2.36
C ALA A 75 -0.66 4.53 3.43
N ALA A 76 -1.76 4.01 3.98
CA ALA A 76 -1.72 2.88 4.91
C ALA A 76 -1.08 1.65 4.28
N LEU A 77 -1.50 1.28 3.06
CA LEU A 77 -0.95 0.13 2.33
C LEU A 77 0.56 0.25 2.11
N TRP A 78 1.01 1.36 1.52
CA TRP A 78 2.43 1.54 1.22
C TRP A 78 3.29 1.71 2.47
N GLY A 79 2.77 2.39 3.49
CA GLY A 79 3.43 2.52 4.78
C GLY A 79 3.56 1.18 5.49
N ALA A 80 2.49 0.38 5.51
CA ALA A 80 2.46 -0.93 6.15
C ALA A 80 3.44 -1.90 5.47
N ARG A 81 3.45 -1.97 4.13
CA ARG A 81 4.42 -2.75 3.35
C ARG A 81 5.85 -2.39 3.72
N ALA A 82 6.15 -1.09 3.75
CA ALA A 82 7.47 -0.61 4.11
C ALA A 82 7.85 -0.94 5.56
N LEU A 83 6.91 -0.80 6.50
CA LEU A 83 7.12 -1.11 7.91
C LEU A 83 7.39 -2.60 8.11
N ALA A 84 6.60 -3.49 7.50
CA ALA A 84 6.77 -4.94 7.60
C ALA A 84 8.14 -5.37 7.03
N ARG A 85 8.55 -4.80 5.90
CA ARG A 85 9.86 -5.07 5.28
C ARG A 85 11.04 -4.60 6.14
N LEU A 86 10.94 -3.42 6.77
CA LEU A 86 12.04 -2.84 7.57
C LEU A 86 12.08 -3.35 9.01
N LEU A 87 10.91 -3.66 9.59
CA LEU A 87 10.73 -4.09 10.97
C LEU A 87 9.78 -5.30 11.03
N PRO A 88 10.25 -6.51 10.68
CA PRO A 88 9.40 -7.71 10.63
C PRO A 88 8.69 -8.03 11.96
N HIS A 89 9.31 -7.70 13.09
CA HIS A 89 8.72 -7.86 14.43
C HIS A 89 7.53 -6.92 14.69
N ARG A 90 7.30 -5.91 13.85
CA ARG A 90 6.15 -4.99 13.91
C ARG A 90 5.09 -5.30 12.85
N THR A 91 5.17 -6.42 12.15
CA THR A 91 4.22 -6.75 11.07
C THR A 91 2.77 -6.81 11.54
N HIS A 92 2.50 -7.28 12.75
CA HIS A 92 1.15 -7.22 13.34
C HIS A 92 0.59 -5.77 13.40
N HIS A 93 1.44 -4.79 13.71
CA HIS A 93 1.04 -3.38 13.70
C HIS A 93 0.80 -2.86 12.26
N ALA A 94 1.58 -3.32 11.28
CA ALA A 94 1.34 -3.01 9.87
C ALA A 94 0.00 -3.61 9.38
N LEU A 95 -0.29 -4.86 9.74
CA LEU A 95 -1.54 -5.56 9.42
C LEU A 95 -2.76 -4.82 9.96
N ALA A 96 -2.72 -4.37 11.23
CA ALA A 96 -3.80 -3.61 11.83
C ALA A 96 -4.12 -2.30 11.08
N HIS A 97 -3.09 -1.63 10.54
CA HIS A 97 -3.27 -0.41 9.75
C HIS A 97 -3.80 -0.69 8.33
N VAL A 98 -3.21 -1.64 7.61
CA VAL A 98 -3.58 -1.89 6.21
C VAL A 98 -4.98 -2.47 6.07
N THR A 99 -5.44 -3.23 7.07
CA THR A 99 -6.78 -3.84 7.09
C THR A 99 -7.86 -2.94 7.68
N ALA A 100 -7.51 -1.73 8.13
CA ALA A 100 -8.47 -0.82 8.72
C ALA A 100 -9.47 -0.27 7.68
N MET A 101 -10.75 -0.18 8.07
CA MET A 101 -11.85 0.23 7.18
C MET A 101 -12.34 1.67 7.42
N HIS A 102 -11.60 2.46 8.21
CA HIS A 102 -12.02 3.82 8.59
C HIS A 102 -11.48 4.92 7.66
N TYR A 103 -10.76 4.56 6.60
CA TYR A 103 -10.13 5.54 5.71
C TYR A 103 -11.17 6.29 4.87
N PRO A 104 -11.03 7.62 4.70
CA PRO A 104 -12.00 8.44 3.97
C PRO A 104 -11.99 8.17 2.46
N ASP A 105 -10.85 7.75 1.92
CA ASP A 105 -10.60 7.45 0.50
C ASP A 105 -10.74 5.96 0.19
N LEU A 106 -11.47 5.21 1.01
CA LEU A 106 -11.62 3.77 0.86
C LEU A 106 -12.42 3.42 -0.41
N THR A 107 -11.82 2.66 -1.31
CA THR A 107 -12.38 2.26 -2.62
C THR A 107 -12.38 0.75 -2.79
N ILE A 108 -13.17 0.23 -3.73
CA ILE A 108 -13.17 -1.20 -4.04
C ILE A 108 -11.79 -1.60 -4.58
N GLU A 109 -11.24 -0.80 -5.49
CA GLU A 109 -9.92 -0.99 -6.09
C GLU A 109 -8.83 -1.00 -5.03
N GLY A 110 -8.84 -0.02 -4.11
CA GLY A 110 -7.89 0.02 -3.00
C GLY A 110 -8.02 -1.18 -2.06
N CYS A 111 -9.24 -1.66 -1.79
CA CYS A 111 -9.44 -2.88 -1.00
C CYS A 111 -8.94 -4.14 -1.73
N VAL A 112 -9.08 -4.20 -3.06
CA VAL A 112 -8.49 -5.29 -3.86
C VAL A 112 -6.97 -5.23 -3.79
N GLU A 113 -6.36 -4.05 -3.92
CA GLU A 113 -4.90 -3.89 -3.80
C GLU A 113 -4.38 -4.32 -2.42
N VAL A 114 -5.11 -4.01 -1.35
CA VAL A 114 -4.79 -4.50 0.01
C VAL A 114 -4.89 -6.02 0.06
N LEU A 115 -5.98 -6.59 -0.46
CA LEU A 115 -6.19 -8.04 -0.45
C LEU A 115 -5.11 -8.80 -1.24
N ASP A 116 -4.72 -8.28 -2.39
CA ASP A 116 -3.64 -8.83 -3.20
C ASP A 116 -2.31 -8.75 -2.44
N SER A 117 -2.01 -7.63 -1.79
CA SER A 117 -0.82 -7.48 -0.94
C SER A 117 -0.75 -8.51 0.19
N LEU A 118 -1.87 -8.77 0.87
CA LEU A 118 -1.95 -9.79 1.91
C LEU A 118 -1.67 -11.19 1.33
N ARG A 119 -2.25 -11.52 0.17
CA ARG A 119 -2.10 -12.83 -0.51
C ARG A 119 -0.73 -13.04 -1.12
N GLU A 120 -0.08 -11.98 -1.61
CA GLU A 120 1.28 -12.02 -2.15
C GLU A 120 2.35 -12.25 -1.07
N GLY A 121 1.98 -12.15 0.20
CA GLY A 121 2.86 -12.41 1.33
C GLY A 121 3.72 -11.21 1.72
N ASP A 122 3.33 -9.98 1.34
CA ASP A 122 4.02 -8.75 1.74
C ASP A 122 4.11 -8.59 3.27
N PHE A 123 3.24 -9.27 4.00
CA PHE A 123 3.14 -9.29 5.47
C PHE A 123 3.43 -10.67 6.07
N GLY A 124 3.94 -11.62 5.28
CA GLY A 124 4.09 -13.02 5.70
C GLY A 124 2.74 -13.76 5.85
N PRO A 125 2.71 -14.90 6.57
CA PRO A 125 1.49 -15.66 6.82
C PRO A 125 0.49 -14.83 7.64
N CYS A 126 -0.68 -14.56 7.05
CA CYS A 126 -1.74 -13.72 7.62
C CYS A 126 -3.15 -14.19 7.18
N GLU A 127 -3.34 -15.51 7.14
CA GLU A 127 -4.57 -16.16 6.67
C GLU A 127 -5.81 -15.70 7.45
N SER A 128 -5.67 -15.51 8.76
CA SER A 128 -6.77 -15.01 9.60
C SER A 128 -7.17 -13.58 9.25
N GLU A 129 -6.20 -12.71 8.99
CA GLU A 129 -6.39 -11.32 8.60
C GLU A 129 -7.01 -11.23 7.20
N ILE A 130 -6.61 -12.11 6.28
CA ILE A 130 -7.21 -12.21 4.94
C ILE A 130 -8.71 -12.54 5.04
N GLU A 131 -9.10 -13.55 5.82
CA GLU A 131 -10.50 -13.93 5.99
C GLU A 131 -11.34 -12.81 6.62
N GLN A 132 -10.81 -12.19 7.68
CA GLN A 132 -11.45 -11.06 8.35
C GLN A 132 -11.59 -9.86 7.42
N TYR A 133 -10.55 -9.55 6.63
CA TYR A 133 -10.56 -8.43 5.71
C TYR A 133 -11.54 -8.65 4.55
N ILE A 134 -11.63 -9.87 4.00
CA ILE A 134 -12.64 -10.23 2.99
C ILE A 134 -14.05 -10.02 3.56
N SER A 135 -14.32 -10.50 4.78
CA SER A 135 -15.62 -10.33 5.44
C SER A 135 -15.97 -8.86 5.66
N ALA A 136 -15.00 -8.05 6.11
CA ALA A 136 -15.18 -6.62 6.29
C ALA A 136 -15.43 -5.89 4.96
N CYS A 137 -14.69 -6.24 3.91
CA CYS A 137 -14.87 -5.69 2.57
C CYS A 137 -16.22 -6.10 1.96
N HIS A 138 -16.67 -7.34 2.15
CA HIS A 138 -17.99 -7.79 1.71
C HIS A 138 -19.12 -7.03 2.40
N THR A 139 -18.99 -6.80 3.71
CA THR A 139 -19.95 -5.99 4.47
C THR A 139 -20.02 -4.56 3.96
N ARG A 140 -18.87 -3.98 3.59
CA ARG A 140 -18.79 -2.62 3.05
C ARG A 140 -19.25 -2.52 1.59
N PHE A 141 -18.97 -3.54 0.79
CA PHE A 141 -19.23 -3.61 -0.64
C PHE A 141 -19.92 -4.93 -1.03
N PRO A 142 -21.21 -5.11 -0.72
CA PRO A 142 -21.90 -6.40 -0.87
C PRO A 142 -21.96 -6.93 -2.31
N TYR A 143 -21.90 -6.04 -3.29
CA TYR A 143 -21.98 -6.39 -4.70
C TYR A 143 -20.61 -6.63 -5.35
N ALA A 144 -19.50 -6.34 -4.65
CA ALA A 144 -18.17 -6.51 -5.20
C ALA A 144 -17.79 -8.00 -5.24
N LEU A 145 -17.59 -8.52 -6.46
CA LEU A 145 -17.27 -9.94 -6.69
C LEU A 145 -15.96 -10.37 -6.00
N ALA A 146 -15.01 -9.45 -5.85
CA ALA A 146 -13.70 -9.70 -5.23
C ALA A 146 -13.79 -10.14 -3.76
N PHE A 147 -14.90 -9.82 -3.07
CA PHE A 147 -15.08 -10.09 -1.64
C PHE A 147 -16.21 -11.09 -1.36
N LYS A 148 -16.75 -11.78 -2.38
CA LYS A 148 -17.83 -12.75 -2.16
C LYS A 148 -17.36 -13.93 -1.31
N PRO A 149 -18.15 -14.36 -0.29
CA PRO A 149 -17.88 -15.59 0.43
C PRO A 149 -17.91 -16.79 -0.54
N PRO A 150 -17.03 -17.78 -0.36
CA PRO A 150 -17.10 -19.02 -1.13
C PRO A 150 -18.44 -19.72 -0.83
N GLY A 151 -19.37 -19.68 -1.78
CA GLY A 151 -20.70 -20.30 -1.68
C GLY A 151 -21.91 -19.36 -1.84
N ALA A 152 -21.72 -18.04 -1.98
CA ALA A 152 -22.82 -17.12 -2.27
C ALA A 152 -23.23 -17.24 -3.76
N ALA A 153 -24.27 -18.04 -4.02
CA ALA A 153 -24.91 -18.15 -5.33
C ALA A 153 -25.28 -16.77 -5.89
N GLN A 154 -25.17 -16.61 -7.22
CA GLN A 154 -25.57 -15.38 -7.91
C GLN A 154 -27.06 -15.11 -7.65
N PRO A 155 -27.47 -13.88 -7.29
CA PRO A 155 -28.81 -13.45 -7.63
C PRO A 155 -28.86 -13.44 -9.16
N GLU A 156 -29.63 -14.35 -9.73
CA GLU A 156 -30.03 -14.25 -11.13
C GLU A 156 -30.70 -12.89 -11.30
N GLU A 157 -30.09 -11.99 -12.09
CA GLU A 157 -30.81 -10.85 -12.64
C GLU A 157 -31.78 -11.40 -13.69
N ASP A 158 -32.87 -11.99 -13.21
CA ASP A 158 -34.05 -12.28 -14.01
C ASP A 158 -34.79 -10.93 -14.18
N VAL A 159 -34.28 -10.11 -15.11
CA VAL A 159 -35.05 -9.01 -15.68
C VAL A 159 -35.76 -9.59 -16.89
N PRO A 160 -37.07 -9.88 -16.83
CA PRO A 160 -37.79 -10.35 -18.00
C PRO A 160 -37.82 -9.19 -19.00
N LEU A 161 -37.11 -9.34 -20.11
CA LEU A 161 -37.35 -8.52 -21.30
C LEU A 161 -38.81 -8.75 -21.72
N GLN A 162 -39.69 -7.80 -21.39
CA GLN A 162 -41.06 -7.79 -21.89
C GLN A 162 -41.01 -7.77 -23.43
N PRO A 163 -41.66 -8.73 -24.12
CA PRO A 163 -41.85 -8.62 -25.55
C PRO A 163 -42.78 -7.43 -25.83
N LYS A 164 -42.32 -6.48 -26.66
CA LYS A 164 -43.20 -5.48 -27.28
C LYS A 164 -44.26 -6.23 -28.08
N GLU A 165 -45.51 -6.14 -27.66
CA GLU A 165 -46.64 -6.58 -28.47
C GLU A 165 -46.69 -5.75 -29.76
N LEU A 166 -46.40 -6.40 -30.88
CA LEU A 166 -46.77 -5.93 -32.21
C LEU A 166 -48.20 -6.39 -32.46
N ALA A 167 -49.16 -5.50 -32.21
CA ALA A 167 -50.52 -5.63 -32.73
C ALA A 167 -50.59 -4.90 -34.09
N ASN A 168 -51.23 -5.59 -35.05
CA ASN A 168 -51.51 -5.20 -36.44
C ASN A 168 -51.91 -3.73 -36.67
#